data_AF-A0A2G6KR03-F1
#
_entry.id   AF-A0A2G6KR03-F1
#
_cell.length_a   1.000
_cell.length_b   1.000
_cell.length_c   1.000
_cell.angle_alpha   90.00
_cell.angle_beta   90.00
_cell.angle_gamma   90.00
#
_symmetry.space_group_name_H-M   'P 1'
#
loop_
_entity.id
_entity.type
_entity.pdbx_description
1 polymer ?
#
loop_
_entity_poly.entity_id
_entity_poly.type
_entity_poly.pdbx_seq_one_letter_code
_entity_poly.pdbx_strand_id
1 'polypeptide(L)' 'MHVPVQRVNEIVRGKRGITPETAWLLSEAFCTAPEFWLNLQSVHDLSANRPDHHVQPLVAVGM' A
#
# COMPACT_ATOMS: atom_id res chain seq x y z
N MET A 1 21.56 8.39 -0.33
CA MET A 1 20.10 8.56 -0.21
C MET A 1 19.77 8.89 1.24
N HIS A 2 19.29 10.12 1.52
CA HIS A 2 18.96 10.54 2.89
C HIS A 2 17.44 10.42 3.08
N VAL A 3 16.98 9.26 3.53
CA VAL A 3 15.59 9.11 3.98
C VAL A 3 15.50 9.73 5.37
N PRO A 4 14.67 10.75 5.60
CA PRO A 4 14.55 11.34 6.92
C PRO A 4 14.11 10.28 7.94
N VAL A 5 14.79 10.20 9.08
CA VAL A 5 14.44 9.27 10.17
C VAL A 5 12.97 9.41 10.59
N GLN A 6 12.45 10.65 10.55
CA GLN A 6 11.03 10.92 10.80
C GLN A 6 10.11 10.14 9.86
N ARG A 7 10.45 10.02 8.57
CA ARG A 7 9.62 9.29 7.60
C ARG A 7 9.52 7.82 7.99
N VAL A 8 10.66 7.20 8.33
CA VAL A 8 10.70 5.81 8.79
C VAL A 8 9.89 5.64 10.08
N ASN A 9 10.05 6.55 11.05
CA ASN A 9 9.30 6.54 12.29
C ASN A 9 7.78 6.68 12.08
N GLU A 10 7.35 7.51 11.14
CA GLU A 10 5.93 7.66 10.80
C GLU A 10 5.36 6.38 10.17
N ILE A 11 6.12 5.70 9.31
CA ILE A 11 5.73 4.41 8.72
C ILE A 11 5.63 3.33 9.81
N VAL A 12 6.64 3.20 10.67
CA VAL A 12 6.65 2.21 11.77
C VAL A 12 5.48 2.44 12.73
N ARG A 13 5.07 3.70 12.95
CA ARG A 13 3.94 4.06 13.80
C ARG A 13 2.58 4.02 13.09
N GLY A 14 2.53 3.59 11.83
CA GLY A 14 1.30 3.55 11.03
C GLY A 14 0.69 4.92 10.74
N LYS A 15 1.45 6.01 10.92
CA LYS A 15 1.00 7.40 10.66
C LYS A 15 1.15 7.81 9.21
N ARG A 16 1.93 7.05 8.43
CA ARG A 16 2.21 7.29 7.02
C ARG A 16 2.20 5.95 6.30
N GLY A 17 1.51 5.88 5.17
CA GLY A 17 1.55 4.73 4.26
C GLY A 17 2.82 4.69 3.40
N ILE A 18 3.08 3.55 2.80
CA ILE A 18 4.20 3.33 1.90
C ILE A 18 3.85 3.84 0.49
N THR A 19 4.60 4.83 -0.01
CA THR A 19 4.50 5.30 -1.40
C THR A 19 5.36 4.44 -2.34
N PRO A 20 5.16 4.50 -3.68
CA PRO A 20 6.03 3.81 -4.63
C PRO A 20 7.52 4.16 -4.48
N GLU A 21 7.87 5.43 -4.24
CA GLU A 21 9.26 5.80 -3.99
C GLU A 21 9.78 5.13 -2.73
N THR A 22 8.99 5.14 -1.66
CA THR A 22 9.34 4.51 -0.38
C THR A 22 9.53 3.00 -0.53
N ALA A 23 8.68 2.34 -1.34
CA ALA A 23 8.79 0.92 -1.64
C ALA A 23 10.12 0.56 -2.32
N TRP A 24 10.58 1.38 -3.27
CA TRP A 24 11.92 1.23 -3.86
C TRP A 24 13.04 1.38 -2.84
N LEU A 25 12.89 2.25 -1.83
CA LEU A 25 13.96 2.43 -0.83
C LEU A 25 14.05 1.22 0.09
N LEU A 26 12.89 0.69 0.47
CA LEU A 26 12.78 -0.49 1.31
C LEU A 26 13.20 -1.75 0.55
N SER A 27 12.93 -1.85 -0.75
CA SER A 27 13.37 -2.98 -1.58
C SER A 27 14.89 -3.07 -1.63
N GLU A 28 15.56 -1.94 -1.89
CA GLU A 28 17.03 -1.86 -1.91
C GLU A 28 17.63 -2.10 -0.52
N ALA A 29 16.99 -1.60 0.55
CA ALA A 29 17.50 -1.73 1.92
C ALA A 29 17.36 -3.16 2.48
N PHE A 30 16.30 -3.89 2.09
CA PHE A 30 15.96 -5.20 2.65
C PHE A 30 16.12 -6.35 1.65
N CYS A 31 16.66 -6.09 0.46
CA CYS A 31 16.78 -7.07 -0.63
C CYS A 31 15.44 -7.75 -0.96
N THR A 32 14.36 -6.98 -0.99
CA THR A 32 13.01 -7.44 -1.36
C THR A 32 12.56 -6.80 -2.66
N ALA A 33 11.35 -7.11 -3.13
CA ALA A 33 10.76 -6.46 -4.30
C ALA A 33 9.96 -5.21 -3.88
N PRO A 34 9.93 -4.11 -4.65
CA PRO A 34 9.10 -2.95 -4.34
C PRO A 34 7.59 -3.30 -4.30
N GLU A 35 7.14 -4.22 -5.15
CA GLU A 35 5.75 -4.69 -5.20
C GLU A 35 5.34 -5.37 -3.89
N PHE A 36 6.27 -6.04 -3.19
CA PHE A 36 6.00 -6.63 -1.89
C PHE A 36 5.47 -5.58 -0.91
N TRP A 37 6.11 -4.40 -0.86
CA TRP A 37 5.71 -3.33 0.04
C TRP A 37 4.40 -2.65 -0.37
N LEU A 38 4.18 -2.44 -1.67
CA LEU A 38 2.92 -1.87 -2.16
C LEU A 38 1.73 -2.82 -1.98
N ASN A 39 1.95 -4.13 -2.07
CA ASN A 39 0.93 -5.12 -1.78
C ASN A 39 0.52 -5.07 -0.29
N LEU A 40 1.49 -4.96 0.62
CA LEU A 40 1.20 -4.77 2.06
C LEU A 40 0.38 -3.50 2.32
N GLN A 41 0.76 -2.38 1.69
CA GLN A 41 0.02 -1.12 1.79
C GLN A 41 -1.41 -1.28 1.26
N SER A 42 -1.57 -1.92 0.09
CA SER A 42 -2.88 -2.12 -0.53
C SER A 42 -3.80 -2.99 0.33
N VAL A 43 -3.28 -4.09 0.89
CA VAL A 43 -4.05 -4.96 1.80
C VAL A 43 -4.47 -4.20 3.06
N HIS A 44 -3.56 -3.42 3.64
CA HIS A 44 -3.88 -2.57 4.79
C HIS A 44 -5.01 -1.59 4.47
N ASP A 45 -4.92 -0.88 3.34
CA ASP A 45 -5.90 0.14 2.96
C ASP A 45 -7.27 -0.46 2.65
N LEU A 46 -7.31 -1.64 2.00
CA LEU A 46 -8.53 -2.39 1.77
C LEU A 46 -9.17 -2.87 3.08
N SER A 47 -8.37 -3.32 4.04
CA SER A 47 -8.87 -3.76 5.35
C SER A 47 -9.39 -2.59 6.19
N ALA A 48 -8.70 -1.44 6.15
CA ALA A 48 -9.06 -0.27 6.94
C ALA A 48 -10.26 0.50 6.36
N ASN A 49 -10.43 0.49 5.04
CA ASN A 49 -11.46 1.26 4.34
C ASN A 49 -12.49 0.36 3.65
N ARG A 50 -12.77 -0.82 4.22
CA ARG A 50 -13.76 -1.74 3.67
C ARG A 50 -15.12 -1.04 3.60
N PRO A 51 -15.70 -0.83 2.40
CA PRO A 51 -16.99 -0.17 2.28
C PRO A 51 -18.10 -1.07 2.81
N ASP A 52 -19.09 -0.46 3.45
CA ASP A 52 -20.31 -1.14 3.89
C ASP A 52 -21.27 -1.41 2.73
N HIS A 53 -21.23 -0.55 1.70
CA HIS A 53 -22.10 -0.67 0.54
C HIS A 53 -21.53 -1.58 -0.55
N HIS A 54 -22.38 -2.45 -1.09
CA HIS A 54 -22.04 -3.38 -2.16
C HIS A 54 -22.55 -2.87 -3.51
N VAL A 55 -21.65 -2.81 -4.50
CA VAL A 55 -22.01 -2.54 -5.89
C VAL A 55 -22.53 -3.83 -6.52
N GLN A 56 -23.67 -3.75 -7.21
CA GLN A 56 -24.23 -4.89 -7.93
C GLN A 56 -23.26 -5.32 -9.05
N PRO A 57 -22.99 -6.63 -9.22
CA PRO A 57 -22.12 -7.11 -10.30
C PRO A 57 -22.65 -6.68 -11.66
N LEU A 58 -21.72 -6.31 -12.55
CA LEU A 58 -22.07 -6.03 -13.94
C LEU A 58 -22.55 -7.33 -14.59
N VAL A 59 -23.79 -7.31 -15.07
CA VAL A 59 -24.37 -8.39 -15.86
C VAL A 59 -24.29 -7.99 -17.32
N ALA A 60 -23.73 -8.86 -18.17
CA ALA A 60 -23.77 -8.64 -19.60
C ALA A 60 -25.24 -8.68 -20.08
N VAL A 61 -25.74 -7.56 -20.59
CA VAL A 61 -27.02 -7.56 -21.31
C VAL A 61 -26.75 -8.22 -22.66
N GLY A 62 -27.40 -9.36 -22.89
CA GLY A 62 -27.23 -10.16 -24.11
C GLY A 62 -27.46 -9.34 -25.38
N MET A 63 -26.64 -9.65 -26.39
CA MET A 63 -26.77 -9.18 -27.77
C MET A 63 -27.99 -9.79 -28.44
#